data_AF-A0A4U6SRF6-F1
#
_entry.id   AF-A0A4U6SRF6-F1
#
_cell.length_a   1.000
_cell.length_b   1.000
_cell.length_c   1.000
_cell.angle_alpha   90.00
_cell.angle_beta   90.00
_cell.angle_gamma   90.00
#
_symmetry.space_group_name_H-M   'P 1'
#
loop_
_entity.id
_entity.type
_entity.pdbx_description
1 polymer ?
#
loop_
_entity_poly.entity_id
_entity_poly.type
_entity_poly.pdbx_seq_one_letter_code
_entity_poly.pdbx_strand_id
1 'polypeptide(L)'
;MYNPQYLERPYVVVLNKIDLPKAHDRLSSLALAISSIGCEEGQDISGSKDNLNGHVSKHQVSSEATVEGGEKQLGDYPRPQAVVAASVLRHIGIDEMLKEIRAALRKCFDHKLPEQ
;
A
#
# COMPACT_ATOMS: atom_id res chain seq x y z
N MET A 1 -10.72 9.64 20.00
CA MET A 1 -10.94 9.78 18.54
C MET A 1 -9.92 8.93 17.80
N TYR A 2 -10.28 8.38 16.63
CA TYR A 2 -9.38 7.58 15.78
C TYR A 2 -8.27 8.48 15.19
N ASN A 3 -7.03 8.00 15.09
CA ASN A 3 -5.97 8.75 14.43
C ASN A 3 -6.03 8.48 12.90
N PRO A 4 -6.40 9.46 12.07
CA PRO A 4 -6.50 9.25 10.61
C PRO A 4 -5.16 8.91 9.96
N GLN A 5 -4.04 9.27 10.60
CA GLN A 5 -2.69 8.97 10.10
C GLN A 5 -2.33 7.49 10.17
N TYR A 6 -3.16 6.62 10.77
CA TYR A 6 -2.90 5.17 10.78
C TYR A 6 -2.84 4.57 9.38
N LEU A 7 -3.61 5.11 8.44
CA LEU A 7 -3.68 4.62 7.06
C LEU A 7 -2.49 5.06 6.20
N GLU A 8 -1.63 5.96 6.70
CA GLU A 8 -0.39 6.37 6.02
C GLU A 8 0.81 5.51 6.41
N ARG A 9 0.68 4.67 7.44
CA ARG A 9 1.78 3.82 7.90
C ARG A 9 1.91 2.59 7.01
N PRO A 10 3.12 2.06 6.78
CA PRO A 10 3.27 0.77 6.13
C PRO A 10 2.44 -0.31 6.84
N TYR A 11 1.71 -1.10 6.07
CA TYR A 11 0.78 -2.09 6.61
C TYR A 11 0.84 -3.40 5.83
N VAL A 12 0.45 -4.48 6.53
CA VAL A 12 0.28 -5.82 5.97
C VAL A 12 -1.20 -6.18 6.09
N VAL A 13 -1.78 -6.71 5.02
CA VAL A 13 -3.17 -7.20 5.03
C VAL A 13 -3.17 -8.70 5.29
N VAL A 14 -3.94 -9.14 6.28
CA VAL A 14 -4.09 -10.56 6.61
C VAL A 14 -5.51 -11.04 6.24
N LEU A 15 -5.59 -11.93 5.26
CA LEU A 15 -6.81 -12.62 4.87
C LEU A 15 -7.01 -13.81 5.81
N ASN A 16 -7.84 -13.62 6.84
CA ASN A 16 -8.16 -14.66 7.82
C ASN A 16 -9.22 -15.64 7.28
N LYS A 17 -9.33 -16.81 7.92
CA LYS A 17 -10.34 -17.85 7.68
C LYS A 17 -10.18 -18.60 6.35
N ILE A 18 -8.95 -18.75 5.87
CA ILE A 18 -8.68 -19.53 4.66
C ILE A 18 -8.89 -21.04 4.84
N ASP A 19 -9.15 -21.50 6.05
CA ASP A 19 -9.52 -22.89 6.33
C ASP A 19 -10.88 -23.31 5.74
N LEU A 20 -11.68 -22.34 5.26
CA LEU A 20 -12.91 -22.64 4.53
C LEU A 20 -12.60 -22.96 3.05
N PRO A 21 -13.06 -24.10 2.51
CA PRO A 21 -12.78 -24.49 1.12
C PRO A 21 -13.16 -23.40 0.09
N LYS A 22 -14.28 -22.71 0.31
CA LYS A 22 -14.79 -21.62 -0.54
C LYS A 22 -13.85 -20.40 -0.62
N ALA A 23 -12.94 -20.26 0.35
CA ALA A 23 -11.98 -19.16 0.38
C ALA A 23 -10.81 -19.40 -0.57
N HIS A 24 -10.38 -20.66 -0.77
CA HIS A 24 -9.22 -21.01 -1.57
C HIS A 24 -9.37 -20.62 -3.04
N ASP A 25 -10.53 -20.87 -3.65
CA ASP A 25 -10.77 -20.61 -5.07
C ASP A 25 -10.60 -19.12 -5.45
N ARG A 26 -10.84 -18.23 -4.49
CA ARG A 26 -10.77 -16.77 -4.68
C ARG A 26 -9.52 -16.14 -4.08
N LEU A 27 -8.71 -16.92 -3.36
CA LEU A 27 -7.63 -16.38 -2.55
C LEU A 27 -6.59 -15.65 -3.40
N SER A 28 -6.14 -16.28 -4.48
CA SER A 28 -5.13 -15.69 -5.36
C SER A 28 -5.63 -14.42 -6.06
N SER A 29 -6.84 -14.44 -6.61
CA SER A 29 -7.41 -13.26 -7.28
C SER A 29 -7.68 -12.12 -6.31
N LEU A 30 -8.18 -12.42 -5.11
CA LEU A 30 -8.41 -11.44 -4.06
C LEU A 30 -7.10 -10.85 -3.54
N ALA A 31 -6.08 -11.67 -3.30
CA ALA A 31 -4.77 -11.19 -2.86
C ALA A 31 -4.17 -10.24 -3.90
N LEU A 32 -4.20 -10.60 -5.18
CA LEU A 32 -3.74 -9.73 -6.27
C LEU A 32 -4.53 -8.42 -6.36
N ALA A 33 -5.86 -8.50 -6.26
CA ALA A 33 -6.71 -7.32 -6.28
C ALA A 33 -6.34 -6.36 -5.13
N ILE A 34 -6.17 -6.89 -3.91
CA ILE A 34 -5.80 -6.07 -2.75
C ILE A 34 -4.39 -5.51 -2.88
N SER A 35 -3.42 -6.29 -3.35
CA SER A 35 -2.04 -5.80 -3.58
C SER A 35 -1.97 -4.65 -4.59
N SER A 36 -2.95 -4.55 -5.49
CA SER A 36 -3.05 -3.46 -6.48
C SER A 36 -3.73 -2.20 -5.95
N ILE A 37 -4.37 -2.27 -4.78
CA ILE A 37 -5.06 -1.13 -4.18
C ILE A 37 -4.04 -0.17 -3.56
N GLY A 38 -4.10 1.10 -3.94
CA GLY A 38 -3.26 2.17 -3.41
C GLY A 38 -2.21 2.65 -4.41
N CYS A 39 -1.48 3.70 -4.02
CA CYS A 39 -0.43 4.31 -4.81
C CYS A 39 0.95 3.70 -4.50
N GLU A 40 1.85 3.71 -5.49
CA GLU A 40 3.24 3.32 -5.31
C GLU A 40 3.96 4.37 -4.46
N GLU A 41 4.81 3.93 -3.51
CA GLU A 41 5.66 4.84 -2.75
C GLU A 41 6.73 5.43 -3.69
N GLY A 42 6.69 6.76 -3.88
CA GLY A 42 7.83 7.52 -4.42
C GLY A 42 8.12 7.33 -5.92
N GLN A 43 7.15 7.59 -6.80
CA GLN A 43 7.54 8.22 -8.08
C GLN A 43 7.90 9.67 -7.81
N ASP A 44 9.18 9.89 -7.48
CA ASP A 44 9.78 11.21 -7.55
C ASP A 44 9.52 11.79 -8.93
N ILE A 45 8.79 12.90 -8.97
CA ILE A 45 8.70 13.78 -10.13
C ILE A 45 10.08 14.45 -10.27
N SER A 46 11.07 13.72 -10.74
CA SER A 46 12.39 14.25 -11.07
C SER A 46 12.99 13.44 -12.22
N GLY A 47 12.61 13.81 -13.44
CA GLY A 47 13.24 13.21 -14.62
C GLY A 47 12.54 13.40 -15.95
N SER A 48 12.14 14.62 -16.32
CA SER A 48 12.17 15.02 -17.74
C SER A 48 12.06 16.53 -17.90
N LYS A 49 13.20 17.22 -17.80
CA LYS A 49 13.42 18.44 -18.58
C LYS A 49 14.05 17.98 -19.89
N ASP A 50 13.27 17.88 -20.97
CA ASP A 50 13.55 18.68 -22.18
C ASP A 50 12.49 18.52 -23.29
N ASN A 51 12.07 19.69 -23.79
CA ASN A 51 11.66 20.02 -25.16
C ASN A 51 10.30 19.61 -25.79
N LEU A 52 9.52 20.68 -25.99
CA LEU A 52 8.88 21.14 -27.25
C LEU A 52 7.51 20.56 -27.68
N ASN A 53 6.50 21.37 -27.35
CA ASN A 53 5.57 22.02 -28.28
C ASN A 53 4.22 21.33 -28.62
N GLY A 54 3.14 21.99 -28.18
CA GLY A 54 1.89 22.14 -28.94
C GLY A 54 0.79 21.08 -28.79
N HIS A 55 -0.23 21.38 -27.96
CA HIS A 55 -1.66 21.39 -28.32
C HIS A 55 -2.58 21.04 -27.13
N VAL A 56 -3.16 22.12 -26.56
CA VAL A 56 -4.42 22.25 -25.82
C VAL A 56 -5.19 20.95 -25.49
N SER A 57 -5.29 20.63 -24.19
CA SER A 57 -6.60 20.37 -23.56
C SER A 57 -6.56 20.55 -22.04
N LYS A 58 -7.58 21.24 -21.54
CA LYS A 58 -7.83 21.70 -20.16
C LYS A 58 -7.85 20.55 -19.15
N HIS A 59 -6.95 20.58 -18.17
CA HIS A 59 -7.28 20.71 -16.73
C HIS A 59 -5.97 20.77 -15.94
N GLN A 60 -5.42 21.97 -15.85
CA GLN A 60 -4.33 22.29 -14.94
C GLN A 60 -4.97 22.57 -13.58
N VAL A 61 -4.92 21.60 -12.66
CA VAL A 61 -5.06 21.90 -11.24
C VAL A 61 -3.72 21.55 -10.61
N SER A 62 -2.99 22.62 -10.34
CA SER A 62 -1.84 22.66 -9.46
C SER A 62 -2.14 21.84 -8.20
N SER A 63 -1.38 20.78 -7.94
CA SER A 63 -1.29 20.24 -6.58
C SER A 63 -0.39 21.16 -5.79
N GLU A 64 -0.97 22.33 -5.51
CA GLU A 64 -0.68 23.14 -4.36
C GLU A 64 -0.60 22.22 -3.15
N ALA A 65 0.35 22.47 -2.26
CA ALA A 65 0.39 21.84 -0.94
C ALA A 65 -0.82 22.36 -0.14
N THR A 66 -2.02 21.88 -0.48
CA THR A 66 -3.23 22.09 0.29
C THR A 66 -3.32 20.97 1.31
N VAL A 67 -3.18 21.36 2.56
CA VAL A 67 -3.82 20.64 3.66
C VAL A 67 -5.32 20.78 3.42
N GLU A 68 -5.90 19.97 2.53
CA GLU A 68 -7.31 20.06 2.16
C GLU A 68 -8.08 18.89 2.74
N GLY A 69 -9.06 19.22 3.59
CA GLY A 69 -9.97 18.30 4.25
C GLY A 69 -10.99 17.67 3.28
N GLY A 70 -10.51 17.07 2.19
CA GLY A 70 -11.26 16.14 1.36
C GLY A 70 -11.14 14.71 1.92
N GLU A 71 -12.20 13.92 1.77
CA GLU A 71 -12.18 12.51 2.13
C GLU A 71 -11.22 11.76 1.19
N LYS A 72 -10.11 11.25 1.73
CA LYS A 72 -9.16 10.41 0.96
C LYS A 72 -9.88 9.20 0.39
N GLN A 73 -9.71 8.96 -0.90
CA GLN A 73 -10.18 7.75 -1.56
C GLN A 73 -9.19 6.61 -1.34
N LEU A 74 -9.65 5.39 -1.60
CA LEU A 74 -8.86 4.18 -1.36
C LEU A 74 -7.54 4.16 -2.17
N GLY A 75 -7.51 4.79 -3.35
CA GLY A 75 -6.32 4.92 -4.19
C GLY A 75 -5.27 5.92 -3.69
N ASP A 76 -5.65 6.81 -2.76
CA ASP A 76 -4.76 7.86 -2.23
C ASP A 76 -3.84 7.34 -1.11
N TYR A 77 -4.09 6.13 -0.63
CA TYR A 77 -3.30 5.47 0.40
C TYR A 77 -2.17 4.63 -0.20
N PRO A 78 -1.05 4.45 0.50
CA PRO A 78 0.03 3.59 0.04
C PRO A 78 -0.47 2.14 -0.14
N ARG A 79 0.15 1.41 -1.06
CA ARG A 79 -0.13 -0.02 -1.24
C ARG A 79 0.25 -0.83 0.01
N PRO A 80 -0.42 -1.97 0.25
CA PRO A 80 0.03 -2.91 1.28
C PRO A 80 1.45 -3.39 0.98
N GLN A 81 2.30 -3.47 2.01
CA GLN A 81 3.62 -4.09 1.88
C GLN A 81 3.54 -5.57 1.55
N ALA A 82 2.49 -6.23 2.05
CA ALA A 82 2.18 -7.62 1.74
C ALA A 82 0.69 -7.91 1.97
N VAL A 83 0.18 -8.89 1.24
CA VAL A 83 -1.13 -9.51 1.47
C VAL A 83 -0.90 -10.98 1.74
N VAL A 84 -1.19 -11.41 2.97
CA VAL A 84 -0.93 -12.77 3.45
C VAL A 84 -2.22 -13.47 3.83
N ALA A 85 -2.27 -14.76 3.52
CA ALA A 85 -3.41 -15.62 3.79
C ALA A 85 -3.13 -16.44 5.06
N ALA A 86 -4.02 -16.42 6.04
CA ALA A 86 -3.80 -17.16 7.29
C ALA A 86 -5.10 -17.74 7.89
N SER A 87 -4.94 -18.79 8.69
CA SER A 87 -5.97 -19.30 9.59
C SER A 87 -5.32 -19.64 10.92
N VAL A 88 -5.59 -18.84 11.95
CA VAL A 88 -5.08 -19.07 13.30
C VAL A 88 -5.63 -20.37 13.88
N LEU A 89 -6.92 -20.66 13.64
CA LEU A 89 -7.58 -21.88 14.12
C LEU A 89 -6.92 -23.14 13.58
N ARG A 90 -6.49 -23.11 12.31
CA ARG A 90 -5.92 -24.27 11.62
C ARG A 90 -4.40 -24.23 11.48
N HIS A 91 -3.77 -23.22 12.05
CA HIS A 91 -2.32 -22.98 11.98
C HIS A 91 -1.79 -22.95 10.54
N ILE A 92 -2.50 -22.25 9.65
CA ILE A 92 -2.13 -22.09 8.23
C ILE A 92 -1.65 -20.66 8.03
N GLY A 93 -0.53 -20.47 7.31
CA GLY A 93 -0.07 -19.13 6.89
C GLY A 93 0.52 -18.26 8.00
N ILE A 94 0.71 -18.82 9.19
CA ILE A 94 1.18 -18.08 10.37
C ILE A 94 2.65 -17.69 10.22
N ASP A 95 3.47 -18.62 9.72
CA ASP A 95 4.90 -18.36 9.53
C ASP A 95 5.14 -17.31 8.44
N GLU A 96 4.38 -17.37 7.34
CA GLU A 96 4.39 -16.37 6.27
C GLU A 96 3.95 -15.01 6.80
N MET A 97 2.86 -14.95 7.57
CA MET A 97 2.40 -13.71 8.20
C MET A 97 3.47 -13.10 9.11
N LEU A 98 4.08 -13.91 9.98
CA LEU A 98 5.14 -13.44 10.88
C LEU A 98 6.40 -13.01 10.12
N LYS A 99 6.74 -13.68 9.01
CA LYS A 99 7.85 -13.31 8.14
C LYS A 99 7.61 -11.93 7.52
N GLU A 100 6.43 -11.69 6.96
CA GLU A 100 6.10 -10.39 6.34
C GLU A 100 6.03 -9.26 7.36
N ILE A 101 5.48 -9.52 8.56
CA ILE A 101 5.51 -8.54 9.66
C ILE A 101 6.95 -8.17 10.02
N ARG A 102 7.84 -9.17 10.19
CA ARG A 102 9.26 -8.90 10.48
C ARG A 102 9.94 -8.13 9.35
N ALA A 103 9.66 -8.48 8.09
CA ALA A 103 10.22 -7.80 6.93
C ALA A 103 9.77 -6.33 6.86
N ALA A 104 8.48 -6.06 7.02
CA ALA A 104 7.92 -4.71 7.05
C ALA A 104 8.52 -3.88 8.19
N LEU A 105 8.64 -4.46 9.39
CA LEU A 105 9.26 -3.78 10.53
C LEU A 105 10.73 -3.43 10.26
N ARG A 106 11.51 -4.33 9.65
CA ARG A 106 12.92 -4.06 9.30
C ARG A 106 13.06 -2.90 8.32
N LYS A 107 12.29 -2.87 7.23
CA LYS A 107 12.27 -1.74 6.28
C LYS A 107 12.01 -0.41 6.99
N CYS A 108 11.05 -0.39 7.92
CA CYS A 108 10.75 0.82 8.71
C CYS A 108 11.90 1.31 9.60
N PHE A 109 12.84 0.43 10.00
CA PHE A 109 14.03 0.82 10.76
C PHE A 109 15.17 1.29 9.83
N ASP A 110 15.34 0.66 8.67
CA ASP A 110 16.39 1.03 7.71
C ASP A 110 16.19 2.45 7.16
N HIS A 111 14.95 2.89 6.95
CA HIS A 111 14.63 4.27 6.52
C HIS A 111 14.88 5.37 7.58
N LYS A 112 15.28 5.01 8.81
CA LYS A 112 15.48 5.98 9.90
C LYS A 112 16.94 6.27 10.24
N LEU A 113 17.89 5.65 9.55
CA LEU A 113 19.31 5.93 9.75
C LEU A 113 19.79 6.89 8.66
N PRO A 114 20.16 8.14 8.99
CA PRO A 114 20.90 8.96 8.04
C PRO A 114 22.25 8.29 7.77
N GLU A 115 22.63 8.16 6.49
CA GLU A 115 23.99 7.82 6.10
C GLU A 115 24.95 8.84 6.75
N GLN A 116 25.93 8.35 7.51
CA GLN A 116 26.95 9.15 8.19
C GLN A 116 28.10 9.51 7.25
#